data_AF-A0A2R7QZT9-F1
#
_entry.id   AF-A0A2R7QZT9-F1
#
_cell.length_a   1.000
_cell.length_b   1.000
_cell.length_c   1.000
_cell.angle_alpha   90.00
_cell.angle_beta   90.00
_cell.angle_gamma   90.00
#
_symmetry.space_group_name_H-M   'P 1'
#
loop_
_entity.id
_entity.type
_entity.pdbx_description
1 polymer ?
#
loop_
_entity_poly.entity_id
_entity_poly.type
_entity_poly.pdbx_seq_one_letter_code
_entity_poly.pdbx_strand_id
1 'polypeptide(L)'
;MVLSPLKILRLMSSALTKRIVPTAEPRNRPYELRDTQVRGLILRVQPSGHKAWIVTWAHGKRYTLGSVEHLTLDQAREQARQAVAEYVQYGLPSLAGSKPTSCTLETLLNEHFAPWTIVELKGGRQCPDRIRSVFPWLKSESTAYSVATPAVQVGRA
;
A
#
# COMPACT_ATOMS: atom_id res chain seq x y z
N MET A 1 -33.60 -13.55 14.83
CA MET A 1 -32.39 -12.94 14.21
C MET A 1 -31.54 -14.05 13.63
N VAL A 2 -31.58 -14.24 12.30
CA VAL A 2 -30.89 -15.36 11.65
C VAL A 2 -29.46 -14.92 11.31
N LEU A 3 -28.48 -15.46 12.03
CA LEU A 3 -27.06 -15.37 11.67
C LEU A 3 -26.89 -15.96 10.28
N SER A 4 -26.66 -15.10 9.28
CA SER A 4 -26.31 -15.54 7.92
C SER A 4 -24.95 -16.24 7.96
N PRO A 5 -24.85 -17.52 7.56
CA PRO A 5 -23.55 -18.17 7.46
C PRO A 5 -22.76 -17.52 6.32
N LEU A 6 -21.51 -17.15 6.60
CA LEU A 6 -20.50 -16.70 5.65
C LEU A 6 -20.29 -17.81 4.60
N LYS A 7 -21.15 -17.79 3.58
CA LYS A 7 -21.14 -18.69 2.44
C LYS A 7 -19.88 -18.35 1.66
N ILE A 8 -18.91 -19.27 1.69
CA ILE A 8 -17.67 -19.23 0.92
C ILE A 8 -18.02 -18.78 -0.50
N LEU A 9 -17.64 -17.54 -0.81
CA LEU A 9 -17.85 -16.91 -2.11
C LEU A 9 -17.13 -17.78 -3.14
N ARG A 10 -17.90 -18.48 -3.98
CA ARG A 10 -17.38 -19.32 -5.05
C ARG A 10 -16.55 -18.43 -5.96
N LEU A 11 -15.23 -18.50 -5.79
CA LEU A 11 -14.28 -17.75 -6.59
C LEU A 11 -14.29 -18.33 -8.00
N MET A 12 -14.75 -17.52 -8.96
CA MET A 12 -14.68 -17.90 -10.37
C MET A 12 -13.33 -17.42 -10.90
N SER A 13 -12.45 -18.36 -11.24
CA SER A 13 -11.20 -18.09 -11.95
C SER A 13 -11.48 -18.15 -13.44
N SER A 14 -11.45 -17.00 -14.11
CA SER A 14 -11.57 -16.92 -15.56
C SER A 14 -10.61 -15.86 -16.09
N ALA A 15 -10.08 -16.06 -17.30
CA ALA A 15 -9.24 -15.06 -17.92
C ALA A 15 -10.04 -13.76 -18.08
N LEU A 16 -9.66 -12.70 -17.35
CA LEU A 16 -10.34 -11.42 -17.50
C LEU A 16 -9.98 -10.89 -18.88
N THR A 17 -11.01 -10.64 -19.69
CA THR A 17 -10.86 -10.08 -21.02
C THR A 17 -11.49 -8.68 -21.02
N LYS A 18 -11.01 -7.78 -21.88
CA LYS A 18 -11.59 -6.43 -22.07
C LYS A 18 -13.12 -6.43 -22.30
N ARG A 19 -13.67 -7.56 -22.79
CA ARG A 19 -15.12 -7.79 -22.96
C ARG A 19 -15.83 -8.22 -21.68
N ILE A 20 -15.18 -9.01 -20.82
CA ILE A 20 -15.81 -9.59 -19.62
C ILE A 20 -15.99 -8.54 -18.53
N VAL A 21 -15.05 -7.60 -18.41
CA VAL A 21 -15.08 -6.53 -17.40
C VAL A 21 -16.33 -5.65 -17.50
N PRO A 22 -16.70 -5.09 -18.67
CA PRO A 22 -17.92 -4.30 -18.80
C PRO A 22 -19.18 -5.15 -18.67
N THR A 23 -19.20 -6.36 -19.24
CA THR A 23 -20.37 -7.27 -19.20
C THR A 23 -20.64 -7.89 -17.83
N ALA A 24 -19.71 -7.78 -16.87
CA ALA A 24 -19.93 -8.24 -15.51
C ALA A 24 -21.05 -7.43 -14.83
N GLU A 25 -22.25 -8.01 -14.73
CA GLU A 25 -23.42 -7.36 -14.13
C GLU A 25 -23.39 -7.43 -12.59
N PRO A 26 -23.93 -6.41 -11.90
CA PRO A 26 -24.11 -6.46 -10.45
C PRO A 26 -25.07 -7.57 -10.05
N ARG A 27 -24.81 -8.19 -8.89
CA ARG A 27 -25.66 -9.21 -8.29
C ARG A 27 -26.11 -8.74 -6.92
N ASN A 28 -27.13 -9.39 -6.34
CA ASN A 28 -27.61 -9.11 -4.98
C ASN A 28 -26.51 -9.22 -3.90
N ARG A 29 -25.41 -9.92 -4.19
CA ARG A 29 -24.23 -10.00 -3.32
C ARG A 29 -22.96 -9.63 -4.07
N PRO A 30 -21.99 -9.00 -3.40
CA PRO A 30 -20.70 -8.72 -4.02
C PRO A 30 -20.04 -10.03 -4.44
N TYR A 31 -19.43 -10.04 -5.62
CA TYR A 31 -18.68 -11.19 -6.11
C TYR A 31 -17.33 -10.78 -6.68
N GLU A 32 -16.44 -11.77 -6.76
CA GLU A 32 -15.05 -11.59 -7.13
C GLU A 32 -14.70 -12.51 -8.31
N LEU A 33 -14.07 -11.95 -9.34
CA LEU A 33 -13.53 -12.68 -10.48
C LEU A 33 -12.01 -12.59 -10.44
N ARG A 34 -11.33 -13.74 -10.43
CA ARG A 34 -9.86 -13.78 -10.46
C ARG A 34 -9.36 -13.77 -11.89
N ASP A 35 -8.37 -12.92 -12.16
CA ASP A 35 -7.62 -13.00 -13.42
C ASP A 35 -6.73 -14.24 -13.43
N THR A 36 -6.69 -14.93 -14.57
CA THR A 36 -5.79 -16.08 -14.76
C THR A 36 -4.43 -15.67 -15.34
N GLN A 37 -4.32 -14.48 -15.94
CA GLN A 37 -3.04 -14.00 -16.49
C GLN A 37 -2.14 -13.43 -15.41
N VAL A 38 -2.68 -12.63 -14.49
CA VAL A 38 -1.92 -12.08 -13.35
C VAL A 38 -2.43 -12.68 -12.04
N ARG A 39 -1.59 -13.50 -11.41
CA ARG A 39 -1.90 -14.11 -10.11
C ARG A 39 -2.12 -13.03 -9.06
N GLY A 40 -3.25 -13.11 -8.36
CA GLY A 40 -3.60 -12.18 -7.29
C GLY A 40 -4.41 -10.98 -7.75
N LEU A 41 -4.59 -10.74 -9.05
CA LEU A 41 -5.50 -9.71 -9.56
C LEU A 41 -6.96 -10.23 -9.50
N ILE A 42 -7.83 -9.39 -8.96
CA ILE A 42 -9.24 -9.68 -8.72
C ILE A 42 -10.08 -8.48 -9.16
N LEU A 43 -11.12 -8.73 -9.93
CA LEU A 43 -12.19 -7.78 -10.18
C LEU A 43 -13.29 -8.01 -9.15
N ARG A 44 -13.53 -7.02 -8.29
CA ARG A 44 -14.65 -7.04 -7.34
C ARG A 44 -15.81 -6.24 -7.92
N VAL A 45 -16.98 -6.86 -8.03
CA VAL A 45 -18.22 -6.22 -8.47
C VAL A 45 -19.15 -6.10 -7.27
N GLN A 46 -19.55 -4.88 -6.95
CA GLN A 46 -20.51 -4.61 -5.87
C GLN A 46 -21.96 -4.68 -6.37
N PRO A 47 -22.94 -4.92 -5.48
CA PRO A 47 -24.36 -4.85 -5.84
C PRO A 47 -24.81 -3.49 -6.37
N SER A 48 -24.12 -2.42 -5.97
CA SER A 48 -24.32 -1.05 -6.46
C SER A 48 -23.91 -0.84 -7.92
N GLY A 49 -23.24 -1.82 -8.55
CA GLY A 49 -22.69 -1.69 -9.89
C GLY A 49 -21.24 -1.19 -9.91
N HIS A 50 -20.71 -0.69 -8.78
CA HIS A 50 -19.31 -0.29 -8.70
C HIS A 50 -18.36 -1.48 -8.86
N LYS A 51 -17.33 -1.27 -9.69
CA LYS A 51 -16.31 -2.28 -9.98
C LYS A 51 -14.94 -1.76 -9.58
N ALA A 52 -14.18 -2.56 -8.84
CA ALA A 52 -12.86 -2.19 -8.38
C ALA A 52 -11.85 -3.31 -8.62
N TRP A 53 -10.64 -2.91 -8.98
CA TRP A 53 -9.47 -3.77 -9.07
C TRP A 53 -8.87 -3.95 -7.69
N ILE A 54 -8.68 -5.21 -7.31
CA ILE A 54 -8.04 -5.60 -6.06
C ILE A 54 -6.87 -6.50 -6.41
N VAL A 55 -5.73 -6.25 -5.78
CA VAL A 55 -4.61 -7.18 -5.78
C VAL A 55 -4.55 -7.88 -4.42
N THR A 56 -4.29 -9.19 -4.45
CA THR A 56 -4.04 -10.01 -3.29
C THR A 56 -2.63 -10.59 -3.38
N TRP A 57 -1.88 -10.46 -2.29
CA TRP A 57 -0.56 -11.06 -2.15
C TRP A 57 -0.42 -11.73 -0.77
N ALA A 58 0.61 -12.55 -0.62
CA ALA A 58 0.90 -13.28 0.63
C ALA A 58 -0.29 -14.09 1.17
N HIS A 59 -0.35 -14.25 2.50
CA HIS A 59 -1.40 -14.91 3.29
C HIS A 59 -2.74 -14.14 3.27
N GLY A 60 -3.22 -13.76 2.08
CA GLY A 60 -4.53 -13.11 1.92
C GLY A 60 -4.54 -11.61 2.20
N LYS A 61 -3.38 -10.93 2.19
CA LYS A 61 -3.36 -9.46 2.23
C LYS A 61 -3.94 -8.90 0.94
N ARG A 62 -4.79 -7.88 1.05
CA ARG A 62 -5.54 -7.30 -0.08
C ARG A 62 -5.32 -5.80 -0.14
N TYR A 63 -5.27 -5.27 -1.35
CA TYR A 63 -5.23 -3.84 -1.60
C TYR A 63 -6.05 -3.48 -2.83
N THR A 64 -6.76 -2.37 -2.74
CA THR A 64 -7.58 -1.86 -3.84
C THR A 64 -6.71 -0.97 -4.72
N LEU A 65 -6.46 -1.41 -5.95
CA LEU A 65 -5.70 -0.64 -6.95
C LEU A 65 -6.51 0.59 -7.42
N GLY A 66 -7.82 0.43 -7.59
CA GLY A 66 -8.71 1.53 -7.97
C GLY A 66 -9.98 1.07 -8.69
N SER A 67 -10.80 2.04 -9.12
CA SER A 67 -12.02 1.78 -9.89
C SER A 67 -11.71 1.37 -11.33
N VAL A 68 -12.56 0.55 -11.94
CA VAL A 68 -12.48 0.18 -13.36
C VAL A 68 -12.61 1.40 -14.29
N GLU A 69 -13.27 2.47 -13.84
CA GLU A 69 -13.44 3.71 -14.59
C GLU A 69 -12.12 4.47 -14.80
N HIS A 70 -11.21 4.39 -13.83
CA HIS A 70 -9.92 5.10 -13.85
C HIS A 70 -8.76 4.19 -14.25
N LEU A 71 -8.91 2.87 -14.12
CA LEU A 71 -7.87 1.89 -14.40
C LEU A 71 -8.35 0.85 -15.40
N THR A 72 -7.70 0.82 -16.56
CA THR A 72 -7.92 -0.22 -17.56
C THR A 72 -7.39 -1.57 -17.07
N LEU A 73 -7.88 -2.67 -17.66
CA LEU A 73 -7.42 -4.03 -17.33
C LEU A 73 -5.90 -4.19 -17.49
N ASP A 74 -5.32 -3.62 -18.56
CA ASP A 74 -3.88 -3.75 -18.84
C ASP A 74 -3.05 -2.98 -17.80
N GLN A 75 -3.49 -1.77 -17.41
CA GLN A 75 -2.87 -1.00 -16.32
C GLN A 75 -3.02 -1.71 -14.97
N ALA A 76 -4.19 -2.27 -14.67
CA ALA A 76 -4.42 -3.03 -13.44
C ALA A 76 -3.51 -4.28 -13.36
N ARG A 77 -3.25 -4.94 -14.50
CA ARG A 77 -2.29 -6.05 -14.59
C ARG A 77 -0.86 -5.61 -14.34
N GLU A 78 -0.45 -4.47 -14.91
CA GLU A 78 0.88 -3.91 -14.69
C GLU A 78 1.09 -3.55 -13.22
N GLN A 79 0.15 -2.80 -12.63
CA GLN A 79 0.23 -2.43 -11.22
C GLN A 79 0.16 -3.64 -10.28
N ALA A 80 -0.63 -4.66 -10.59
CA ALA A 80 -0.64 -5.89 -9.82
C ALA A 80 0.70 -6.65 -9.89
N ARG A 81 1.34 -6.71 -11.07
CA ARG A 81 2.67 -7.32 -11.21
C ARG A 81 3.72 -6.54 -10.43
N GLN A 82 3.69 -5.21 -10.50
CA GLN A 82 4.58 -4.35 -9.73
C GLN A 82 4.38 -4.53 -8.22
N ALA A 83 3.13 -4.54 -7.74
CA ALA A 83 2.80 -4.77 -6.34
C ALA A 83 3.35 -6.10 -5.82
N VAL A 84 3.20 -7.18 -6.59
CA VAL A 84 3.69 -8.50 -6.20
C VAL A 84 5.21 -8.56 -6.25
N ALA A 85 5.84 -7.96 -7.28
CA ALA A 85 7.30 -7.91 -7.40
C ALA A 85 7.93 -7.12 -6.23
N GLU A 86 7.37 -5.97 -5.89
CA GLU A 86 7.79 -5.17 -4.73
C GLU A 86 7.65 -5.93 -3.43
N TYR A 87 6.53 -6.65 -3.24
CA TYR A 87 6.35 -7.50 -2.06
C TYR A 87 7.43 -8.59 -1.96
N VAL A 88 7.79 -9.22 -3.08
CA VAL A 88 8.85 -10.24 -3.10
C VAL A 88 10.22 -9.63 -2.78
N GLN A 89 10.50 -8.41 -3.25
CA GLN A 89 11.79 -7.75 -3.04
C GLN A 89 11.93 -7.13 -1.64
N TYR A 90 10.90 -6.46 -1.14
CA TYR A 90 10.97 -5.60 0.05
C TYR A 90 10.07 -6.07 1.20
N GLY A 91 9.28 -7.13 1.03
CA GLY A 91 8.36 -7.66 2.04
C GLY A 91 7.07 -6.86 2.23
N LEU A 92 6.94 -5.68 1.61
CA LEU A 92 5.75 -4.83 1.63
C LEU A 92 5.60 -4.12 0.26
N PRO A 93 4.42 -4.16 -0.39
CA PRO A 93 4.19 -3.35 -1.59
C PRO A 93 4.05 -1.87 -1.21
N SER A 94 4.73 -0.99 -1.96
CA SER A 94 4.73 0.46 -1.74
C SER A 94 3.34 1.09 -1.81
N LEU A 95 2.43 0.44 -2.55
CA LEU A 95 1.01 0.77 -2.65
C LEU A 95 0.30 0.80 -1.29
N ALA A 96 0.78 0.03 -0.30
CA ALA A 96 0.22 0.02 1.05
C ALA A 96 0.52 1.30 1.85
N GLY A 97 1.28 2.25 1.29
CA GLY A 97 1.52 3.52 1.93
C GLY A 97 2.40 3.39 3.17
N SER A 98 3.70 3.32 2.95
CA SER A 98 4.61 4.13 3.75
C SER A 98 5.79 4.52 2.87
N LYS A 99 5.85 5.80 2.47
CA LYS A 99 7.15 6.44 2.26
C LYS A 99 8.01 6.10 3.47
N PRO A 100 9.31 5.82 3.31
CA PRO A 100 10.15 5.36 4.41
C PRO A 100 9.93 6.30 5.61
N THR A 101 9.48 5.74 6.75
CA THR A 101 9.31 6.42 8.04
C THR A 101 10.68 6.72 8.66
N SER A 102 11.62 7.13 7.82
CA SER A 102 13.01 7.29 8.14
C SER A 102 13.59 8.32 7.18
N CYS A 103 13.12 9.56 7.31
CA CYS A 103 13.88 10.70 6.82
C CYS A 103 15.08 10.88 7.74
N THR A 104 16.24 11.11 7.16
CA THR A 104 17.40 11.53 7.95
C THR A 104 17.15 12.93 8.50
N LEU A 105 17.81 13.28 9.60
CA LEU A 105 17.75 14.65 10.12
C LEU A 105 18.13 15.68 9.05
N GLU A 106 19.10 15.34 8.20
CA GLU A 106 19.56 16.22 7.12
C GLU A 106 18.46 16.46 6.07
N THR A 107 17.71 15.42 5.68
CA THR A 107 16.56 15.54 4.77
C THR A 107 15.47 16.43 5.36
N LEU A 108 15.13 16.24 6.63
CA LEU A 108 14.10 17.05 7.31
C LEU A 108 14.50 18.52 7.42
N LEU A 109 15.77 18.77 7.77
CA LEU A 109 16.29 20.13 7.90
C LEU A 109 16.28 20.87 6.57
N ASN A 110 16.65 20.21 5.48
CA ASN A 110 16.74 20.83 4.16
C ASN A 110 15.39 21.00 3.46
N GLU A 111 14.52 19.98 3.48
CA GLU A 111 13.29 19.97 2.69
C GLU A 111 12.12 20.65 3.39
N HIS A 112 12.06 20.58 4.73
CA HIS A 112 10.89 21.04 5.49
C HIS A 112 11.20 22.22 6.41
N PHE A 113 12.32 22.16 7.13
CA PHE A 113 12.59 23.13 8.20
C PHE A 113 13.23 24.43 7.67
N ALA A 114 14.29 24.34 6.86
CA ALA A 114 15.01 25.50 6.36
C ALA A 114 14.11 26.48 5.57
N PRO A 115 13.22 26.04 4.65
CA PRO A 115 12.35 26.96 3.92
C PRO A 115 11.41 27.75 4.84
N TRP A 116 10.85 27.08 5.86
CA TRP A 116 9.95 27.72 6.83
C TRP A 116 10.69 28.71 7.74
N THR A 117 11.87 28.34 8.26
CA THR A 117 12.59 29.21 9.21
C THR A 117 12.98 30.56 8.61
N ILE A 118 13.30 30.62 7.32
CA ILE A 118 13.66 31.86 6.62
C ILE A 118 12.47 32.82 6.55
N VAL A 119 11.26 32.30 6.47
CA VAL A 119 10.03 33.08 6.34
C VAL A 119 9.52 33.54 7.71
N GLU A 120 9.53 32.65 8.70
CA GLU A 120 8.80 32.88 9.95
C GLU A 120 9.68 33.38 11.11
N LEU A 121 10.99 33.10 11.09
CA LEU A 121 11.88 33.36 12.23
C LEU A 121 12.89 34.47 11.97
N LYS A 122 12.96 35.43 12.91
CA LYS A 122 14.00 36.46 12.94
C LYS A 122 15.35 35.81 13.25
N GLY A 123 16.18 35.63 12.22
CA GLY A 123 17.45 34.90 12.29
C GLY A 123 17.37 33.44 11.81
N GLY A 124 16.32 33.06 11.08
CA GLY A 124 16.06 31.69 10.65
C GLY A 124 17.18 30.98 9.90
N ARG A 125 18.05 31.71 9.18
CA ARG A 125 19.20 31.13 8.47
C ARG A 125 20.18 30.40 9.40
N GLN A 126 20.33 30.85 10.64
CA GLN A 126 21.30 30.27 11.59
C GLN A 126 20.72 29.09 12.37
N CYS A 127 19.40 28.91 12.36
CA CYS A 127 18.74 27.85 13.15
C CYS A 127 19.09 26.44 12.65
N PRO A 128 19.05 26.12 11.34
CA PRO A 128 19.47 24.81 10.85
C PRO A 128 20.93 24.49 11.19
N ASP A 129 21.83 25.47 11.08
CA ASP A 129 23.26 25.27 11.37
C ASP A 129 23.54 25.03 12.85
N ARG A 130 22.75 25.66 13.73
CA ARG A 130 22.82 25.40 15.17
C ARG A 130 22.31 24.01 15.54
N ILE A 131 21.24 23.54 14.88
CA ILE A 131 20.74 22.18 15.08
C ILE A 131 21.78 21.16 14.60
N ARG A 132 22.44 21.41 13.45
CA ARG A 132 23.53 20.57 12.93
C ARG A 132 24.75 20.48 13.85
N SER A 133 25.06 21.55 14.59
CA SER A 133 26.22 21.58 15.49
C SER A 133 25.95 20.88 16.83
N VAL A 134 24.71 20.91 17.31
CA VAL A 134 24.30 20.25 18.56
C VAL A 134 24.05 18.76 18.37
N PHE A 135 23.55 18.36 17.19
CA PHE A 135 23.25 16.96 16.88
C PHE A 135 24.13 16.40 15.75
N PRO A 136 25.47 16.47 15.85
CA PRO A 136 26.34 16.07 14.76
C PRO A 136 26.31 14.55 14.50
N TRP A 137 25.96 13.77 15.53
CA TRP A 137 25.82 12.32 15.50
C TRP A 137 24.59 11.81 14.74
N LEU A 138 23.57 12.65 14.47
CA LEU A 138 22.26 12.25 13.96
C LEU A 138 22.09 12.58 12.46
N LYS A 139 23.16 13.07 11.79
CA LYS A 139 23.09 13.55 10.41
C LYS A 139 22.81 12.45 9.40
N SER A 140 23.41 11.28 9.58
CA SER A 140 23.31 10.13 8.68
C SER A 140 22.53 8.96 9.27
N GLU A 141 22.10 9.05 10.53
CA GLU A 141 21.25 8.04 11.13
C GLU A 141 19.84 8.18 10.57
N SER A 142 19.44 7.15 9.85
CA SER A 142 18.05 6.97 9.46
C SER A 142 17.27 6.72 10.74
N THR A 143 16.40 7.66 11.15
CA THR A 143 15.49 7.48 12.30
C THR A 143 14.39 6.48 11.93
N ALA A 144 14.76 5.31 11.43
CA ALA A 144 13.90 4.15 11.43
C ALA A 144 13.90 3.65 12.87
N TYR A 145 12.90 4.06 13.65
CA TYR A 145 12.51 3.22 14.78
C TYR A 145 12.10 1.86 14.21
N SER A 146 13.07 0.94 14.19
CA SER A 146 12.82 -0.47 13.95
C SER A 146 11.90 -0.91 15.08
N VAL A 147 10.63 -1.18 14.76
CA VAL A 147 9.78 -2.01 15.60
C VAL A 147 10.34 -3.43 15.59
N ALA A 148 11.46 -3.62 16.28
CA ALA A 148 11.93 -4.94 16.66
C ALA A 148 10.85 -5.52 17.58
N THR A 149 9.97 -6.34 17.00
CA THR A 149 9.05 -7.17 17.75
C THR A 149 9.92 -8.06 18.63
N PRO A 150 9.84 -7.99 19.97
CA PRO A 150 10.59 -8.91 20.81
C PRO A 150 10.10 -10.32 20.51
N ALA A 151 11.03 -11.20 20.12
CA ALA A 151 10.75 -12.62 19.96
C ALA A 151 10.26 -13.16 21.30
N VAL A 152 8.97 -13.53 21.34
CA VAL A 152 8.40 -14.31 22.43
C VAL A 152 9.11 -15.66 22.45
N GLN A 153 10.01 -15.86 23.42
CA GLN A 153 10.50 -17.19 23.75
C GLN A 153 9.37 -17.93 24.46
N VAL A 154 8.66 -18.76 23.72
CA VAL A 154 7.84 -19.83 24.32
C VAL A 154 8.81 -20.89 24.83
N GLY A 155 9.21 -20.72 26.09
CA GLY A 155 9.92 -21.74 26.85
C GLY A 155 9.01 -22.96 27.03
N ARG A 156 9.47 -24.10 26.52
CA ARG A 156 8.98 -25.42 26.90
C ARG A 156 9.36 -25.71 28.34
N ALA A 157 8.40 -26.11 29.16
CA ALA A 157 8.54 -27.10 30.23
C ALA A 157 7.15 -27.69 30.50
#